data_AF-A0A926YGK0-F1
#
_entry.id   AF-A0A926YGK0-F1
#
_cell.length_a   1.000
_cell.length_b   1.000
_cell.length_c   1.000
_cell.angle_alpha   90.00
_cell.angle_beta   90.00
_cell.angle_gamma   90.00
#
_symmetry.space_group_name_H-M   'P 1'
#
loop_
_entity.id
_entity.type
_entity.pdbx_description
1 polymer ?
#
loop_
_entity_poly.entity_id
_entity_poly.type
_entity_poly.pdbx_seq_one_letter_code
_entity_poly.pdbx_strand_id
1 'polypeptide(L)'
;IIEDEACGISNDIDEGASSCATGANNRFLRIGNPIETGGAFEKSCKRSHIRIPAWDHPNVAWAYQQEADGVYRLKPEVRAAICNDDGEVLPPSQWADWCPKDKIAGAVSIGWIEEARAKYGEGSAYWQSRVEGFFPEDSAQSTIPRSYFLAARQRYDADPEKWNQQAAAHLSRLGLDVGDGVDEHALARWQGPVLFSVALQPTKGDMKDSGRATGMAVHALNQHPGSVTVDRGGGFGSGPIDSLLEQGFSADGVHWGQSAVDSAQYLNAKAEDYWMLREAMRKGEVAIAPLGELEERAMEDLAGVYYEIMSTGKIRIEDKAKTRKRLHRSPDAGDAIVMGFRQPTGGAWGTGEAAWGY
;
A
#
# COMPACT_ATOMS: atom_id res chain seq x y z
N ILE A 1 -5.55 12.22 -34.79
CA ILE A 1 -4.68 11.16 -34.24
C ILE A 1 -5.51 10.36 -33.25
N ILE A 2 -5.50 9.04 -33.39
CA ILE A 2 -6.19 8.12 -32.47
C ILE A 2 -5.12 7.29 -31.80
N GLU A 3 -5.13 7.30 -30.47
CA GLU A 3 -4.27 6.51 -29.61
C GLU A 3 -5.15 5.53 -28.85
N ASP A 4 -5.05 4.26 -29.22
CA ASP A 4 -5.66 3.16 -28.49
C ASP A 4 -4.67 2.60 -27.47
N GLU A 5 -5.18 2.12 -26.34
CA GLU A 5 -4.39 1.80 -25.14
C GLU A 5 -3.41 2.92 -24.76
N ALA A 6 -3.90 4.17 -24.82
CA ALA A 6 -3.11 5.39 -24.63
C ALA A 6 -2.39 5.46 -23.28
N CYS A 7 -2.86 4.73 -22.27
CA CYS A 7 -2.18 4.60 -20.99
C CYS A 7 -0.84 3.84 -21.05
N GLY A 8 -0.58 3.07 -22.12
CA GLY A 8 0.69 2.39 -22.35
C GLY A 8 1.66 3.15 -23.26
N ILE A 9 1.26 4.33 -23.77
CA ILE A 9 2.09 5.13 -24.67
C ILE A 9 3.05 5.99 -23.84
N SER A 10 4.35 5.90 -24.13
CA SER A 10 5.36 6.71 -23.45
C SER A 10 5.23 8.20 -23.79
N ASN A 11 5.68 9.08 -22.89
CA ASN A 11 5.68 10.53 -23.14
C ASN A 11 6.43 10.90 -24.41
N ASP A 12 7.56 10.25 -24.72
CA ASP A 12 8.34 10.52 -25.94
C ASP A 12 7.52 10.22 -27.21
N ILE A 13 6.74 9.15 -27.21
CA ILE A 13 5.87 8.78 -28.34
C ILE A 13 4.69 9.75 -28.43
N ASP A 14 4.06 10.11 -27.30
CA ASP A 14 2.95 11.06 -27.26
C ASP A 14 3.37 12.48 -27.71
N GLU A 15 4.55 12.94 -27.30
CA GLU A 15 5.14 14.21 -27.74
C GLU A 15 5.45 14.18 -29.23
N GLY A 16 6.01 13.07 -29.72
CA GLY A 16 6.23 12.84 -31.15
C GLY A 16 4.93 12.93 -31.95
N ALA A 17 3.88 12.22 -31.52
CA ALA A 17 2.57 12.26 -32.15
C ALA A 17 1.95 13.68 -32.10
N SER A 18 2.07 14.36 -30.97
CA SER A 18 1.64 15.75 -30.76
C SER A 18 2.36 16.73 -31.70
N SER A 19 3.65 16.53 -31.94
CA SER A 19 4.44 17.37 -32.86
C SER A 19 3.97 17.28 -34.32
N CYS A 20 3.40 16.14 -34.72
CA CYS A 20 2.85 15.96 -36.07
C CYS A 20 1.49 16.64 -36.25
N ALA A 21 0.85 17.07 -35.15
CA ALA A 21 -0.50 17.62 -35.16
C ALA A 21 -0.54 19.16 -35.19
N THR A 22 0.16 19.80 -36.14
CA THR A 22 0.32 21.26 -36.20
C THR A 22 -0.85 22.06 -36.81
N GLY A 23 -1.78 21.40 -37.51
CA GLY A 23 -2.92 22.04 -38.16
C GLY A 23 -4.05 22.39 -37.18
N ALA A 24 -4.70 23.55 -37.37
CA ALA A 24 -5.77 24.05 -36.50
C ALA A 24 -7.00 23.11 -36.36
N ASN A 25 -7.22 22.24 -37.34
CA ASN A 25 -8.32 21.28 -37.34
C ASN A 25 -7.92 19.88 -36.84
N ASN A 26 -6.66 19.69 -36.44
CA ASN A 26 -6.24 18.40 -35.91
C ASN A 26 -6.93 18.10 -34.57
N ARG A 27 -7.27 16.84 -34.37
CA ARG A 27 -7.93 16.33 -33.16
C ARG A 27 -7.20 15.10 -32.65
N PHE A 28 -7.20 14.95 -31.33
CA PHE A 28 -6.74 13.75 -30.64
C PHE A 28 -7.93 13.03 -30.04
N LEU A 29 -7.97 11.72 -30.21
CA LEU A 29 -8.80 10.82 -29.44
C LEU A 29 -7.87 9.81 -28.76
N ARG A 30 -7.88 9.81 -27.42
CA ARG A 30 -7.10 8.89 -26.61
C ARG A 30 -8.07 7.96 -25.89
N ILE A 31 -7.87 6.67 -26.06
CA ILE A 31 -8.70 5.60 -25.50
C ILE A 31 -7.78 4.73 -24.67
N GLY A 32 -8.14 4.44 -23.44
CA GLY A 32 -7.31 3.62 -22.57
C GLY A 32 -7.90 3.46 -21.19
N ASN A 33 -7.40 2.46 -20.48
CA ASN A 33 -7.74 2.25 -19.09
C ASN A 33 -6.89 3.19 -18.22
N PRO A 34 -7.47 3.85 -17.21
CA PRO A 34 -6.72 4.75 -16.36
C PRO A 34 -5.89 3.93 -15.35
N ILE A 35 -4.73 3.42 -15.75
CA ILE A 35 -3.92 2.46 -14.94
C ILE A 35 -2.81 3.12 -14.11
N GLU A 36 -2.41 4.35 -14.44
CA GLU A 36 -1.32 5.07 -13.79
C GLU A 36 -1.55 6.59 -13.80
N THR A 37 -1.04 7.27 -12.78
CA THR A 37 -1.08 8.73 -12.64
C THR A 37 0.21 9.37 -13.15
N GLY A 38 0.14 10.61 -13.64
CA GLY A 38 1.30 11.43 -14.03
C GLY A 38 1.72 11.34 -15.50
N GLY A 39 1.19 10.37 -16.24
CA GLY A 39 1.45 10.19 -17.68
C GLY A 39 0.70 11.16 -18.59
N ALA A 40 1.07 11.18 -19.89
CA ALA A 40 0.41 11.99 -20.91
C ALA A 40 -1.09 11.71 -21.05
N PHE A 41 -1.50 10.45 -20.86
CA PHE A 41 -2.90 10.05 -20.88
C PHE A 41 -3.71 10.72 -19.75
N GLU A 42 -3.26 10.65 -18.50
CA GLU A 42 -3.92 11.31 -17.37
C GLU A 42 -3.97 12.83 -17.55
N LYS A 43 -2.86 13.45 -17.98
CA LYS A 43 -2.82 14.89 -18.28
C LYS A 43 -3.84 15.28 -19.34
N SER A 44 -4.02 14.45 -20.37
CA SER A 44 -5.05 14.66 -21.39
C SER A 44 -6.46 14.51 -20.83
N CYS A 45 -6.72 13.47 -20.03
CA CYS A 45 -8.01 13.26 -19.41
C CYS A 45 -8.41 14.40 -18.45
N LYS A 46 -7.45 14.96 -17.70
CA LYS A 46 -7.66 16.14 -16.83
C LYS A 46 -8.12 17.38 -17.61
N ARG A 47 -7.77 17.49 -18.90
CA ARG A 47 -8.25 18.60 -19.75
C ARG A 47 -9.67 18.36 -20.24
N SER A 48 -9.97 17.15 -20.69
CA SER A 48 -11.29 16.73 -21.17
C SER A 48 -11.33 15.22 -21.32
N HIS A 49 -12.33 14.57 -20.74
CA HIS A 49 -12.56 13.14 -20.94
C HIS A 49 -14.04 12.78 -20.83
N ILE A 50 -14.36 11.57 -21.31
CA ILE A 50 -15.59 10.86 -21.03
C ILE A 50 -15.18 9.63 -20.23
N ARG A 51 -15.67 9.50 -19.00
CA ARG A 51 -15.46 8.30 -18.18
C ARG A 51 -16.53 7.28 -18.53
N ILE A 52 -16.13 6.02 -18.72
CA ILE A 52 -17.03 4.90 -18.99
C ILE A 52 -16.76 3.82 -17.92
N PRO A 53 -17.47 3.84 -16.77
CA PRO A 53 -17.41 2.75 -15.81
C PRO A 53 -18.05 1.48 -16.40
N ALA A 54 -17.72 0.32 -15.84
CA ALA A 54 -18.32 -0.95 -16.23
C ALA A 54 -19.85 -0.93 -16.10
N TRP A 55 -20.38 -0.19 -15.12
CA TRP A 55 -21.81 -0.10 -14.80
C TRP A 55 -22.66 0.49 -15.93
N ASP A 56 -22.07 1.24 -16.86
CA ASP A 56 -22.77 1.79 -18.02
C ASP A 56 -22.86 0.77 -19.17
N HIS A 57 -22.12 -0.35 -19.08
CA HIS A 57 -22.03 -1.31 -20.17
C HIS A 57 -23.30 -2.18 -20.27
N PRO A 58 -23.86 -2.37 -21.47
CA PRO A 58 -25.15 -3.06 -21.66
C PRO A 58 -25.17 -4.53 -21.22
N ASN A 59 -24.01 -5.18 -21.08
CA ASN A 59 -23.90 -6.54 -20.54
C ASN A 59 -24.18 -6.60 -19.02
N VAL A 60 -23.91 -5.52 -18.27
CA VAL A 60 -23.93 -5.56 -16.80
C VAL A 60 -24.83 -4.51 -16.15
N ALA A 61 -25.14 -3.41 -16.84
CA ALA A 61 -25.96 -2.30 -16.29
C ALA A 61 -27.31 -2.74 -15.70
N TRP A 62 -27.90 -3.82 -16.23
CA TRP A 62 -29.17 -4.35 -15.75
C TRP A 62 -29.06 -5.08 -14.40
N ALA A 63 -27.90 -5.65 -14.10
CA ALA A 63 -27.65 -6.59 -13.02
C ALA A 63 -27.26 -5.94 -11.68
N TYR A 64 -26.66 -4.75 -11.74
CA TYR A 64 -26.10 -4.07 -10.58
C TYR A 64 -26.97 -2.91 -10.11
N GLN A 65 -26.87 -2.59 -8.82
CA GLN A 65 -27.42 -1.38 -8.21
C GLN A 65 -26.35 -0.72 -7.32
N GLN A 66 -26.43 0.60 -7.19
CA GLN A 66 -25.58 1.33 -6.26
C GLN A 66 -26.17 1.27 -4.85
N GLU A 67 -25.39 0.77 -3.91
CA GLU A 67 -25.75 0.70 -2.49
C GLU A 67 -25.51 2.04 -1.78
N ALA A 68 -25.95 2.15 -0.52
CA ALA A 68 -25.85 3.39 0.26
C ALA A 68 -24.39 3.85 0.53
N ASP A 69 -23.43 2.93 0.47
CA ASP A 69 -21.99 3.22 0.56
C ASP A 69 -21.39 3.69 -0.77
N GLY A 70 -22.20 3.81 -1.82
CA GLY A 70 -21.79 4.24 -3.15
C GLY A 70 -21.22 3.11 -4.02
N VAL A 71 -21.12 1.88 -3.51
CA VAL A 71 -20.57 0.73 -4.24
C VAL A 71 -21.66 0.04 -5.05
N TYR A 72 -21.34 -0.36 -6.29
CA TYR A 72 -22.22 -1.18 -7.11
C TYR A 72 -22.12 -2.66 -6.73
N ARG A 73 -23.26 -3.28 -6.40
CA ARG A 73 -23.39 -4.71 -6.09
C ARG A 73 -24.54 -5.32 -6.87
N LEU A 74 -24.49 -6.65 -7.03
CA LEU A 74 -25.57 -7.39 -7.68
C LEU A 74 -26.88 -7.16 -6.94
N LYS A 75 -27.95 -6.86 -7.68
CA LYS A 75 -29.29 -6.80 -7.10
C LYS A 75 -29.64 -8.14 -6.46
N PRO A 76 -30.33 -8.18 -5.31
CA PRO A 76 -30.62 -9.42 -4.60
C PRO A 76 -31.27 -10.51 -5.47
N GLU A 77 -32.23 -10.13 -6.30
CA GLU A 77 -32.93 -11.02 -7.23
C GLU A 77 -32.04 -11.55 -8.35
N VAL A 78 -31.06 -10.74 -8.79
CA VAL A 78 -30.08 -11.15 -9.80
C VAL A 78 -29.10 -12.12 -9.19
N ARG A 79 -28.57 -11.81 -8.00
CA ARG A 79 -27.66 -12.69 -7.25
C ARG A 79 -28.28 -14.09 -7.05
N ALA A 80 -29.54 -14.15 -6.63
CA ALA A 80 -30.26 -15.41 -6.45
C ALA A 80 -30.46 -16.20 -7.77
N ALA A 81 -30.45 -15.53 -8.91
CA ALA A 81 -30.69 -16.13 -10.22
C ALA A 81 -29.43 -16.60 -10.95
N ILE A 82 -28.24 -16.12 -10.53
CA ILE A 82 -26.98 -16.37 -11.26
C ILE A 82 -25.85 -16.89 -10.37
N CYS A 83 -25.98 -16.91 -9.05
CA CYS A 83 -24.93 -17.38 -8.15
C CYS A 83 -25.27 -18.76 -7.54
N ASN A 84 -24.23 -19.52 -7.18
CA ASN A 84 -24.36 -20.72 -6.34
C ASN A 84 -24.43 -20.35 -4.84
N ASP A 85 -24.56 -21.37 -3.98
CA ASP A 85 -24.63 -21.21 -2.53
C ASP A 85 -23.36 -20.58 -1.92
N ASP A 86 -22.21 -20.74 -2.57
CA ASP A 86 -20.93 -20.14 -2.18
C ASP A 86 -20.79 -18.68 -2.66
N GLY A 87 -21.77 -18.17 -3.42
CA GLY A 87 -21.78 -16.81 -3.95
C GLY A 87 -20.99 -16.62 -5.25
N GLU A 88 -20.54 -17.69 -5.89
CA GLU A 88 -19.82 -17.66 -7.17
C GLU A 88 -20.81 -17.54 -8.34
N VAL A 89 -20.45 -16.77 -9.36
CA VAL A 89 -21.28 -16.59 -10.56
C VAL A 89 -21.25 -17.86 -11.42
N LEU A 90 -22.41 -18.46 -11.62
CA LEU A 90 -22.61 -19.63 -12.48
C LEU A 90 -22.34 -19.29 -13.96
N PRO A 91 -22.04 -20.28 -14.81
CA PRO A 91 -21.96 -20.04 -16.25
C PRO A 91 -23.31 -19.58 -16.82
N PRO A 92 -23.35 -18.73 -17.86
CA PRO A 92 -24.60 -18.19 -18.42
C PRO A 92 -25.62 -19.23 -18.94
N SER A 93 -25.20 -20.48 -19.12
CA SER A 93 -26.09 -21.60 -19.46
C SER A 93 -26.95 -22.08 -18.29
N GLN A 94 -26.61 -21.68 -17.06
CA GLN A 94 -27.30 -22.08 -15.83
C GLN A 94 -28.05 -20.91 -15.16
N TRP A 95 -28.02 -19.71 -15.76
CA TRP A 95 -28.78 -18.57 -15.25
C TRP A 95 -30.28 -18.78 -15.47
N ALA A 96 -31.10 -18.15 -14.64
CA ALA A 96 -32.54 -18.13 -14.85
C ALA A 96 -32.90 -17.54 -16.23
N ASP A 97 -33.95 -18.07 -16.86
CA ASP A 97 -34.33 -17.73 -18.25
C ASP A 97 -34.59 -16.23 -18.49
N TRP A 98 -34.98 -15.49 -17.44
CA TRP A 98 -35.24 -14.06 -17.53
C TRP A 98 -33.97 -13.21 -17.58
N CYS A 99 -32.82 -13.75 -17.17
CA CYS A 99 -31.56 -13.02 -17.12
C CYS A 99 -31.04 -12.75 -18.55
N PRO A 100 -30.79 -11.49 -18.92
CA PRO A 100 -30.15 -11.16 -20.19
C PRO A 100 -28.77 -11.82 -20.31
N LYS A 101 -28.49 -12.38 -21.48
CA LYS A 101 -27.13 -12.80 -21.86
C LYS A 101 -26.34 -11.61 -22.39
N ASP A 102 -25.02 -11.77 -22.51
CA ASP A 102 -24.14 -10.74 -23.04
C ASP A 102 -24.63 -10.24 -24.41
N LYS A 103 -24.91 -8.94 -24.48
CA LYS A 103 -25.31 -8.26 -25.71
C LYS A 103 -24.12 -8.02 -26.63
N ILE A 104 -22.94 -7.82 -26.04
CA ILE A 104 -21.67 -7.62 -26.74
C ILE A 104 -20.73 -8.73 -26.30
N ALA A 105 -20.53 -9.72 -27.17
CA ALA A 105 -19.66 -10.86 -26.90
C ALA A 105 -18.19 -10.42 -26.73
N GLY A 106 -17.51 -10.95 -25.71
CA GLY A 106 -16.09 -10.67 -25.43
C GLY A 106 -15.84 -9.35 -24.69
N ALA A 107 -16.87 -8.54 -24.44
CA ALA A 107 -16.77 -7.37 -23.57
C ALA A 107 -16.90 -7.76 -22.08
N VAL A 108 -16.92 -6.77 -21.20
CA VAL A 108 -17.07 -6.97 -19.74
C VAL A 108 -18.28 -7.87 -19.43
N SER A 109 -18.09 -8.80 -18.50
CA SER A 109 -19.10 -9.78 -18.06
C SER A 109 -19.30 -9.71 -16.54
N ILE A 110 -20.46 -10.17 -16.08
CA ILE A 110 -20.77 -10.22 -14.64
C ILE A 110 -19.77 -11.11 -13.89
N GLY A 111 -19.44 -12.27 -14.45
CA GLY A 111 -18.48 -13.21 -13.85
C GLY A 111 -17.10 -12.58 -13.65
N TRP A 112 -16.59 -11.87 -14.66
CA TRP A 112 -15.30 -11.19 -14.54
C TRP A 112 -15.28 -10.10 -13.45
N ILE A 113 -16.37 -9.33 -13.32
CA ILE A 113 -16.47 -8.30 -12.27
C ILE A 113 -16.44 -8.94 -10.88
N GLU A 114 -17.21 -10.00 -10.65
CA GLU A 114 -17.26 -10.64 -9.33
C GLU A 114 -15.96 -11.41 -8.99
N GLU A 115 -15.29 -11.99 -9.98
CA GLU A 115 -13.92 -12.52 -9.81
C GLU A 115 -12.93 -11.40 -9.44
N ALA A 116 -12.99 -10.26 -10.11
CA ALA A 116 -12.14 -9.11 -9.80
C ALA A 116 -12.44 -8.57 -8.39
N ARG A 117 -13.72 -8.54 -7.97
CA ARG A 117 -14.15 -8.14 -6.63
C ARG A 117 -13.54 -9.06 -5.56
N ALA A 118 -13.66 -10.37 -5.75
CA ALA A 118 -13.12 -11.35 -4.81
C ALA A 118 -11.58 -11.32 -4.72
N LYS A 119 -10.92 -11.16 -5.87
CA LYS A 119 -9.45 -11.21 -5.95
C LYS A 119 -8.76 -9.93 -5.50
N TYR A 120 -9.29 -8.78 -5.88
CA TYR A 120 -8.61 -7.49 -5.67
C TYR A 120 -9.31 -6.61 -4.63
N GLY A 121 -10.63 -6.75 -4.46
CA GLY A 121 -11.44 -5.90 -3.58
C GLY A 121 -11.85 -4.57 -4.22
N GLU A 122 -13.01 -4.07 -3.79
CA GLU A 122 -13.71 -2.87 -4.29
C GLU A 122 -12.90 -1.57 -4.13
N GLY A 123 -11.97 -1.53 -3.17
CA GLY A 123 -11.10 -0.36 -2.94
C GLY A 123 -9.79 -0.36 -3.71
N SER A 124 -9.46 -1.44 -4.43
CA SER A 124 -8.13 -1.61 -5.03
C SER A 124 -7.87 -0.73 -6.25
N ALA A 125 -6.60 -0.44 -6.53
CA ALA A 125 -6.17 0.21 -7.77
C ALA A 125 -6.68 -0.49 -9.03
N TYR A 126 -6.65 -1.83 -9.01
CA TYR A 126 -7.16 -2.65 -10.11
C TYR A 126 -8.65 -2.40 -10.32
N TRP A 127 -9.44 -2.38 -9.24
CA TRP A 127 -10.88 -2.11 -9.29
C TRP A 127 -11.18 -0.68 -9.78
N GLN A 128 -10.55 0.32 -9.16
CA GLN A 128 -10.71 1.73 -9.53
C GLN A 128 -10.44 1.93 -11.03
N SER A 129 -9.35 1.34 -11.54
CA SER A 129 -8.96 1.43 -12.94
C SER A 129 -9.88 0.68 -13.89
N ARG A 130 -10.07 -0.62 -13.66
CA ARG A 130 -10.65 -1.55 -14.64
C ARG A 130 -12.18 -1.65 -14.55
N VAL A 131 -12.76 -1.30 -13.40
CA VAL A 131 -14.21 -1.38 -13.17
C VAL A 131 -14.82 0.02 -13.09
N GLU A 132 -14.28 0.90 -12.26
CA GLU A 132 -14.85 2.25 -12.07
C GLU A 132 -14.41 3.27 -13.13
N GLY A 133 -13.35 2.98 -13.87
CA GLY A 133 -12.77 3.90 -14.85
C GLY A 133 -12.17 5.15 -14.21
N PHE A 134 -11.68 5.05 -12.97
CA PHE A 134 -10.90 6.08 -12.29
C PHE A 134 -9.40 5.81 -12.41
N PHE A 135 -8.62 6.88 -12.54
CA PHE A 135 -7.18 6.76 -12.26
C PHE A 135 -7.02 6.30 -10.82
N PRO A 136 -6.35 5.17 -10.59
CA PRO A 136 -6.25 4.64 -9.25
C PRO A 136 -5.45 5.62 -8.42
N GLU A 137 -5.89 5.81 -7.18
CA GLU A 137 -5.10 6.55 -6.20
C GLU A 137 -3.74 5.86 -5.94
N ASP A 138 -3.67 4.56 -6.26
CA ASP A 138 -2.58 3.65 -5.96
C ASP A 138 -1.99 2.99 -7.22
N SER A 139 -0.68 2.77 -7.23
CA SER A 139 -0.05 1.90 -8.24
C SER A 139 -0.30 0.43 -7.93
N ALA A 140 -0.56 -0.39 -8.95
CA ALA A 140 -0.67 -1.85 -8.80
C ALA A 140 0.60 -2.51 -8.25
N GLN A 141 1.76 -1.88 -8.41
CA GLN A 141 3.04 -2.34 -7.89
C GLN A 141 3.33 -1.83 -6.47
N SER A 142 2.47 -0.98 -5.91
CA SER A 142 2.64 -0.46 -4.57
C SER A 142 2.58 -1.58 -3.53
N THR A 143 3.61 -1.66 -2.69
CA THR A 143 3.72 -2.68 -1.66
C THR A 143 2.72 -2.44 -0.54
N ILE A 144 2.49 -1.18 -0.14
CA ILE A 144 1.46 -0.82 0.84
C ILE A 144 0.68 0.38 0.28
N PRO A 145 -0.41 0.13 -0.47
CA PRO A 145 -1.19 1.17 -1.14
C PRO A 145 -1.73 2.24 -0.18
N ARG A 146 -1.91 3.47 -0.64
CA ARG A 146 -2.57 4.57 0.08
C ARG A 146 -3.93 4.16 0.60
N SER A 147 -4.71 3.41 -0.19
CA SER A 147 -6.01 2.87 0.25
C SER A 147 -5.91 2.02 1.52
N TYR A 148 -4.82 1.28 1.72
CA TYR A 148 -4.61 0.47 2.93
C TYR A 148 -4.30 1.35 4.13
N PHE A 149 -3.49 2.40 3.93
CA PHE A 149 -3.21 3.40 4.95
C PHE A 149 -4.49 4.15 5.37
N LEU A 150 -5.26 4.65 4.39
CA LEU A 150 -6.51 5.37 4.62
C LEU A 150 -7.54 4.48 5.33
N ALA A 151 -7.67 3.21 4.95
CA ALA A 151 -8.54 2.27 5.63
C ALA A 151 -8.10 2.01 7.09
N ALA A 152 -6.80 1.97 7.37
CA ALA A 152 -6.28 1.82 8.72
C ALA A 152 -6.47 3.08 9.58
N ARG A 153 -6.40 4.26 8.97
CA ARG A 153 -6.74 5.54 9.61
C ARG A 153 -8.23 5.62 9.92
N GLN A 154 -9.08 5.32 8.95
CA GLN A 154 -10.54 5.29 9.11
C GLN A 154 -10.99 4.31 10.20
N ARG A 155 -10.33 3.13 10.30
CA ARG A 155 -10.57 2.17 11.38
C ARG A 155 -10.35 2.76 12.77
N TYR A 156 -9.30 3.55 12.94
CA TYR A 156 -9.05 4.25 14.21
C TYR A 156 -10.12 5.32 14.44
N ASP A 157 -10.45 6.12 13.43
CA ASP A 157 -11.44 7.21 13.56
C ASP A 157 -12.85 6.73 13.86
N ALA A 158 -13.21 5.54 13.39
CA ALA A 158 -14.50 4.93 13.68
C ALA A 158 -14.68 4.57 15.16
N ASP A 159 -13.60 4.17 15.85
CA ASP A 159 -13.63 3.78 17.27
C ASP A 159 -12.25 3.95 17.95
N PRO A 160 -11.84 5.19 18.27
CA PRO A 160 -10.52 5.44 18.87
C PRO A 160 -10.36 4.76 20.23
N GLU A 161 -11.44 4.68 21.01
CA GLU A 161 -11.40 4.11 22.36
C GLU A 161 -11.09 2.62 22.32
N LYS A 162 -11.74 1.86 21.44
CA LYS A 162 -11.45 0.43 21.24
C LYS A 162 -9.98 0.19 20.90
N TRP A 163 -9.44 0.94 19.94
CA TRP A 163 -8.05 0.75 19.50
C TRP A 163 -7.05 1.19 20.57
N ASN A 164 -7.33 2.27 21.31
CA ASN A 164 -6.50 2.71 22.43
C ASN A 164 -6.51 1.69 23.57
N GLN A 165 -7.67 1.12 23.91
CA GLN A 165 -7.79 0.05 24.92
C GLN A 165 -7.02 -1.20 24.50
N GLN A 166 -7.15 -1.62 23.24
CA GLN A 166 -6.42 -2.77 22.71
C GLN A 166 -4.90 -2.53 22.74
N ALA A 167 -4.45 -1.31 22.41
CA ALA A 167 -3.04 -0.95 22.47
C ALA A 167 -2.50 -0.89 23.91
N ALA A 168 -3.29 -0.41 24.88
CA ALA A 168 -2.84 -0.18 26.26
C ALA A 168 -2.32 -1.44 26.98
N ALA A 169 -2.72 -2.63 26.52
CA ALA A 169 -2.24 -3.91 27.05
C ALA A 169 -0.80 -4.26 26.62
N HIS A 170 -0.18 -3.47 25.74
CA HIS A 170 1.13 -3.78 25.14
C HIS A 170 2.16 -2.70 25.45
N LEU A 171 3.42 -3.11 25.54
CA LEU A 171 4.56 -2.19 25.49
C LEU A 171 4.71 -1.60 24.07
N SER A 172 5.40 -0.46 23.99
CA SER A 172 5.69 0.18 22.71
C SER A 172 6.75 -0.59 21.92
N ARG A 173 6.65 -0.55 20.60
CA ARG A 173 7.65 -1.05 19.67
C ARG A 173 8.04 0.09 18.75
N LEU A 174 9.30 0.46 18.79
CA LEU A 174 9.84 1.53 17.96
C LEU A 174 10.57 0.95 16.77
N GLY A 175 10.43 1.57 15.60
CA GLY A 175 11.33 1.36 14.47
C GLY A 175 12.17 2.61 14.26
N LEU A 176 13.49 2.46 14.20
CA LEU A 176 14.43 3.56 14.00
C LEU A 176 15.19 3.34 12.68
N ASP A 177 14.97 4.23 11.72
CA ASP A 177 15.79 4.35 10.51
C ASP A 177 16.86 5.43 10.71
N VAL A 178 18.12 5.04 10.53
CA VAL A 178 19.27 5.88 10.83
C VAL A 178 19.81 6.47 9.53
N GLY A 179 19.44 7.74 9.28
CA GLY A 179 20.01 8.53 8.19
C GLY A 179 21.54 8.60 8.16
N ASP A 180 22.08 8.78 6.95
CA ASP A 180 23.50 8.65 6.59
C ASP A 180 24.24 9.98 6.37
N GLY A 181 23.63 11.10 6.77
CA GLY A 181 24.12 12.45 6.49
C GLY A 181 23.50 13.12 5.28
N VAL A 182 22.79 12.36 4.44
CA VAL A 182 21.93 12.85 3.37
C VAL A 182 20.46 12.59 3.69
N ASP A 183 20.17 11.38 4.16
CA ASP A 183 18.83 10.97 4.60
C ASP A 183 18.51 11.45 6.01
N GLU A 184 17.22 11.53 6.34
CA GLU A 184 16.76 11.93 7.68
C GLU A 184 16.85 10.72 8.64
N HIS A 185 16.92 10.97 9.94
CA HIS A 185 16.55 9.94 10.91
C HIS A 185 15.02 9.85 10.98
N ALA A 186 14.48 8.64 11.05
CA ALA A 186 13.05 8.42 11.21
C ALA A 186 12.77 7.48 12.38
N LEU A 187 11.71 7.79 13.13
CA LEU A 187 11.25 6.95 14.23
C LEU A 187 9.75 6.73 14.11
N ALA A 188 9.29 5.49 14.15
CA ALA A 188 7.88 5.15 14.24
C ALA A 188 7.58 4.43 15.55
N ARG A 189 6.43 4.73 16.18
CA ARG A 189 5.98 4.07 17.41
C ARG A 189 4.71 3.29 17.16
N TRP A 190 4.81 1.99 17.33
CA TRP A 190 3.68 1.08 17.46
C TRP A 190 3.42 0.77 18.94
N GLN A 191 2.17 0.47 19.25
CA GLN A 191 1.79 -0.15 20.52
C GLN A 191 0.60 -1.07 20.27
N GLY A 192 0.77 -2.36 20.55
CA GLY A 192 -0.20 -3.37 20.11
C GLY A 192 -0.41 -3.30 18.59
N PRO A 193 -1.64 -3.27 18.07
CA PRO A 193 -1.93 -3.16 16.63
C PRO A 193 -1.99 -1.71 16.10
N VAL A 194 -1.63 -0.71 16.92
CA VAL A 194 -1.84 0.71 16.56
C VAL A 194 -0.51 1.43 16.31
N LEU A 195 -0.38 2.08 15.15
CA LEU A 195 0.66 3.05 14.87
C LEU A 195 0.25 4.40 15.48
N PHE A 196 1.03 4.92 16.42
CA PHE A 196 0.67 6.13 17.16
C PHE A 196 1.43 7.38 16.74
N SER A 197 2.68 7.24 16.29
CA SER A 197 3.47 8.40 15.92
C SER A 197 4.56 8.04 14.94
N VAL A 198 4.89 9.01 14.10
CA VAL A 198 6.09 9.04 13.26
C VAL A 198 6.80 10.34 13.57
N ALA A 199 8.12 10.34 13.53
CA ALA A 199 8.95 11.53 13.70
C ALA A 199 10.12 11.47 12.71
N LEU A 200 10.52 12.64 12.21
CA LEU A 200 11.69 12.82 11.36
C LEU A 200 12.66 13.81 12.01
N GLN A 201 13.96 13.57 11.86
CA GLN A 201 15.01 14.47 12.30
C GLN A 201 16.08 14.59 11.20
N PRO A 202 16.31 15.79 10.63
CA PRO A 202 17.35 15.98 9.63
C PRO A 202 18.75 15.63 10.14
N THR A 203 19.54 15.01 9.27
CA THR A 203 20.96 14.76 9.52
C THR A 203 21.81 16.00 9.19
N LYS A 204 23.06 15.99 9.65
CA LYS A 204 24.04 17.05 9.35
C LYS A 204 25.26 16.56 8.56
N GLY A 205 25.40 15.25 8.38
CA GLY A 205 26.57 14.63 7.78
C GLY A 205 27.81 14.68 8.68
N ASP A 206 27.62 14.70 9.99
CA ASP A 206 28.72 14.74 10.96
C ASP A 206 28.76 13.46 11.81
N MET A 207 29.88 13.25 12.52
CA MET A 207 30.07 12.07 13.37
C MET A 207 29.07 11.97 14.56
N LYS A 208 28.22 12.99 14.77
CA LYS A 208 27.22 13.03 15.84
C LYS A 208 25.82 12.65 15.35
N ASP A 209 25.61 12.39 14.06
CA ASP A 209 24.31 11.90 13.54
C ASP A 209 23.89 10.62 14.26
N SER A 210 24.81 9.66 14.43
CA SER A 210 24.56 8.43 15.20
C SER A 210 24.05 8.71 16.62
N GLY A 211 24.70 9.61 17.36
CA GLY A 211 24.26 10.00 18.70
C GLY A 211 22.93 10.75 18.73
N ARG A 212 22.58 11.47 17.65
CA ARG A 212 21.28 12.15 17.51
C ARG A 212 20.15 11.15 17.26
N ALA A 213 20.38 10.15 16.40
CA ALA A 213 19.46 9.02 16.23
C ALA A 213 19.23 8.26 17.55
N THR A 214 20.30 7.99 18.32
CA THR A 214 20.17 7.40 19.67
C THR A 214 19.33 8.28 20.58
N GLY A 215 19.61 9.58 20.65
CA GLY A 215 18.87 10.52 21.49
C GLY A 215 17.38 10.58 21.16
N MET A 216 17.04 10.49 19.87
CA MET A 216 15.66 10.42 19.39
C MET A 216 14.93 9.17 19.92
N ALA A 217 15.56 8.00 19.82
CA ALA A 217 15.00 6.74 20.35
C ALA A 217 14.91 6.74 21.88
N VAL A 218 15.94 7.21 22.60
CA VAL A 218 15.95 7.32 24.07
C VAL A 218 14.84 8.24 24.56
N HIS A 219 14.64 9.38 23.91
CA HIS A 219 13.56 10.31 24.26
C HIS A 219 12.18 9.65 24.16
N ALA A 220 11.95 8.89 23.09
CA ALA A 220 10.70 8.17 22.90
C ALA A 220 10.52 7.02 23.90
N LEU A 221 11.55 6.20 24.15
CA LEU A 221 11.49 5.07 25.07
C LEU A 221 11.27 5.50 26.53
N ASN A 222 11.79 6.66 26.93
CA ASN A 222 11.54 7.22 28.27
C ASN A 222 10.08 7.64 28.48
N GLN A 223 9.39 8.06 27.42
CA GLN A 223 7.95 8.41 27.48
C GLN A 223 7.06 7.20 27.26
N HIS A 224 7.52 6.25 26.46
CA HIS A 224 6.77 5.10 25.99
C HIS A 224 7.62 3.84 26.12
N PRO A 225 7.63 3.20 27.31
CA PRO A 225 8.47 2.03 27.56
C PRO A 225 8.22 0.88 26.59
N GLY A 226 9.30 0.20 26.20
CA GLY A 226 9.24 -0.90 25.26
C GLY A 226 10.59 -1.23 24.63
N SER A 227 10.58 -1.60 23.35
CA SER A 227 11.77 -1.98 22.59
C SER A 227 11.92 -1.15 21.31
N VAL A 228 13.13 -1.10 20.76
CA VAL A 228 13.42 -0.47 19.47
C VAL A 228 14.13 -1.42 18.52
N THR A 229 13.69 -1.46 17.28
CA THR A 229 14.35 -2.15 16.17
C THR A 229 15.02 -1.12 15.28
N VAL A 230 16.29 -1.33 14.97
CA VAL A 230 17.12 -0.40 14.17
C VAL A 230 17.61 -1.12 12.91
N ASP A 231 17.57 -0.47 11.75
CA ASP A 231 18.20 -1.03 10.54
C ASP A 231 19.73 -1.03 10.72
N ARG A 232 20.34 -2.22 10.71
CA ARG A 232 21.79 -2.41 10.68
C ARG A 232 22.36 -2.38 9.26
N GLY A 233 21.52 -2.27 8.24
CA GLY A 233 21.94 -2.05 6.85
C GLY A 233 22.83 -0.82 6.70
N GLY A 234 23.76 -0.86 5.75
CA GLY A 234 24.59 0.29 5.38
C GLY A 234 25.67 0.75 6.38
N GLY A 235 25.73 0.15 7.58
CA GLY A 235 26.80 0.40 8.56
C GLY A 235 26.54 1.53 9.57
N PHE A 236 25.37 2.19 9.53
CA PHE A 236 25.05 3.32 10.41
C PHE A 236 24.27 2.92 11.67
N GLY A 237 23.56 1.78 11.66
CA GLY A 237 22.73 1.34 12.78
C GLY A 237 23.46 0.69 13.97
N SER A 238 24.72 0.25 13.80
CA SER A 238 25.44 -0.44 14.89
C SER A 238 25.70 0.46 16.10
N GLY A 239 26.12 1.70 15.87
CA GLY A 239 26.40 2.66 16.94
C GLY A 239 25.18 2.98 17.81
N PRO A 240 24.01 3.30 17.21
CA PRO A 240 22.80 3.52 17.99
C PRO A 240 22.36 2.31 18.80
N ILE A 241 22.42 1.10 18.25
CA ILE A 241 22.07 -0.13 18.97
C ILE A 241 22.97 -0.32 20.19
N ASP A 242 24.29 -0.26 20.01
CA ASP A 242 25.23 -0.50 21.10
C ASP A 242 25.02 0.54 22.22
N SER A 243 24.83 1.80 21.85
CA SER A 243 24.55 2.89 22.80
C SER A 243 23.22 2.73 23.54
N LEU A 244 22.17 2.22 22.89
CA LEU A 244 20.88 1.94 23.53
C LEU A 244 21.01 0.78 24.54
N LEU A 245 21.71 -0.28 24.18
CA LEU A 245 21.97 -1.43 25.05
C LEU A 245 22.80 -1.04 26.27
N GLU A 246 23.86 -0.23 26.10
CA GLU A 246 24.68 0.30 27.20
C GLU A 246 23.88 1.15 28.20
N GLN A 247 22.85 1.85 27.71
CA GLN A 247 21.93 2.65 28.53
C GLN A 247 20.80 1.82 29.16
N GLY A 248 20.76 0.50 28.92
CA GLY A 248 19.79 -0.41 29.51
C GLY A 248 18.44 -0.49 28.78
N PHE A 249 18.34 0.05 27.57
CA PHE A 249 17.15 -0.09 26.73
C PHE A 249 17.14 -1.42 25.98
N SER A 250 15.95 -1.92 25.68
CA SER A 250 15.78 -3.08 24.79
C SER A 250 15.91 -2.64 23.33
N ALA A 251 17.00 -3.02 22.68
CA ALA A 251 17.26 -2.71 21.28
C ALA A 251 17.66 -3.98 20.51
N ASP A 252 17.17 -4.11 19.28
CA ASP A 252 17.56 -5.16 18.33
C ASP A 252 17.89 -4.55 16.97
N GLY A 253 18.73 -5.24 16.20
CA GLY A 253 19.15 -4.82 14.87
C GLY A 253 18.60 -5.76 13.80
N VAL A 254 17.93 -5.20 12.78
CA VAL A 254 17.54 -5.96 11.60
C VAL A 254 18.53 -5.71 10.47
N HIS A 255 18.98 -6.76 9.78
CA HIS A 255 19.75 -6.61 8.55
C HIS A 255 18.83 -6.91 7.36
N TRP A 256 18.21 -5.89 6.79
CA TRP A 256 17.18 -6.07 5.75
C TRP A 256 17.66 -6.72 4.45
N GLY A 257 18.98 -6.79 4.23
CA GLY A 257 19.59 -7.57 3.15
C GLY A 257 19.68 -9.08 3.41
N GLN A 258 19.44 -9.55 4.65
CA GLN A 258 19.53 -10.97 4.99
C GLN A 258 18.36 -11.78 4.42
N SER A 259 18.50 -13.11 4.42
CA SER A 259 17.42 -14.00 3.98
C SER A 259 16.16 -13.83 4.83
N ALA A 260 15.00 -13.89 4.18
CA ALA A 260 13.70 -13.95 4.88
C ALA A 260 13.57 -15.24 5.69
N VAL A 261 12.71 -15.22 6.71
CA VAL A 261 12.30 -16.42 7.46
C VAL A 261 11.54 -17.34 6.51
N ASP A 262 10.50 -16.82 5.83
CA ASP A 262 9.89 -17.49 4.69
C ASP A 262 10.65 -17.17 3.38
N SER A 263 11.85 -17.76 3.28
CA SER A 263 12.69 -17.64 2.10
C SER A 263 12.13 -18.31 0.85
N ALA A 264 11.01 -19.05 0.94
CA ALA A 264 10.33 -19.61 -0.22
C ALA A 264 9.48 -18.53 -0.93
N GLN A 265 8.82 -17.66 -0.15
CA GLN A 265 7.99 -16.57 -0.68
C GLN A 265 8.76 -15.27 -0.90
N TYR A 266 9.68 -14.91 0.00
CA TYR A 266 10.34 -13.61 0.00
C TYR A 266 11.83 -13.71 -0.31
N LEU A 267 12.35 -12.72 -1.04
CA LEU A 267 13.78 -12.65 -1.36
C LEU A 267 14.64 -12.42 -0.11
N ASN A 268 14.21 -11.48 0.75
CA ASN A 268 14.97 -11.02 1.90
C ASN A 268 14.03 -10.54 3.02
N ALA A 269 14.60 -10.28 4.20
CA ALA A 269 13.86 -9.82 5.37
C ALA A 269 13.08 -8.52 5.10
N LYS A 270 13.61 -7.59 4.28
CA LYS A 270 12.85 -6.37 3.90
C LYS A 270 11.54 -6.71 3.20
N ALA A 271 11.56 -7.64 2.25
CA ALA A 271 10.36 -8.06 1.54
C ALA A 271 9.35 -8.74 2.45
N GLU A 272 9.81 -9.59 3.35
CA GLU A 272 8.94 -10.23 4.33
C GLU A 272 8.30 -9.21 5.29
N ASP A 273 9.08 -8.30 5.87
CA ASP A 273 8.57 -7.31 6.83
C ASP A 273 7.52 -6.37 6.21
N TYR A 274 7.81 -5.87 5.00
CA TYR A 274 6.86 -5.05 4.24
C TYR A 274 5.57 -5.82 3.94
N TRP A 275 5.68 -7.10 3.55
CA TRP A 275 4.52 -7.91 3.21
C TRP A 275 3.69 -8.28 4.44
N MET A 276 4.32 -8.49 5.59
CA MET A 276 3.63 -8.68 6.86
C MET A 276 2.76 -7.48 7.21
N LEU A 277 3.30 -6.26 7.12
CA LEU A 277 2.51 -5.05 7.37
C LEU A 277 1.41 -4.87 6.31
N ARG A 278 1.72 -5.12 5.02
CA ARG A 278 0.73 -5.10 3.93
C ARG A 278 -0.48 -5.97 4.27
N GLU A 279 -0.24 -7.23 4.62
CA GLU A 279 -1.31 -8.18 4.91
C GLU A 279 -2.10 -7.82 6.17
N ALA A 280 -1.43 -7.34 7.22
CA ALA A 280 -2.10 -6.87 8.42
C ALA A 280 -3.01 -5.66 8.13
N MET A 281 -2.56 -4.73 7.28
CA MET A 281 -3.40 -3.61 6.83
C MET A 281 -4.57 -4.07 5.96
N ARG A 282 -4.33 -5.00 5.02
CA ARG A 282 -5.35 -5.56 4.11
C ARG A 282 -6.46 -6.29 4.88
N LYS A 283 -6.09 -7.07 5.90
CA LYS A 283 -7.01 -7.85 6.74
C LYS A 283 -7.72 -7.01 7.81
N GLY A 284 -7.35 -5.73 7.96
CA GLY A 284 -7.96 -4.86 8.95
C GLY A 284 -7.45 -5.08 10.38
N GLU A 285 -6.28 -5.72 10.55
CA GLU A 285 -5.74 -6.14 11.86
C GLU A 285 -5.03 -5.00 12.61
N VAL A 286 -4.71 -3.91 11.93
CA VAL A 286 -4.01 -2.75 12.49
C VAL A 286 -4.86 -1.48 12.46
N ALA A 287 -4.44 -0.42 13.14
CA ALA A 287 -5.02 0.90 12.97
C ALA A 287 -3.94 1.98 13.03
N ILE A 288 -4.23 3.14 12.47
CA ILE A 288 -3.31 4.30 12.48
C ILE A 288 -4.01 5.43 13.22
N ALA A 289 -3.43 5.85 14.35
CA ALA A 289 -3.84 7.05 15.06
C ALA A 289 -3.42 8.31 14.28
N PRO A 290 -3.98 9.50 14.56
CA PRO A 290 -3.56 10.73 13.87
C PRO A 290 -2.05 10.96 13.98
N LEU A 291 -1.36 11.03 12.83
CA LEU A 291 0.10 11.22 12.78
C LEU A 291 0.52 12.69 12.64
N GLY A 292 -0.45 13.62 12.67
CA GLY A 292 -0.20 15.05 12.51
C GLY A 292 0.39 15.39 11.15
N GLU A 293 1.38 16.28 11.12
CA GLU A 293 2.01 16.78 9.89
C GLU A 293 2.75 15.69 9.09
N LEU A 294 3.04 14.52 9.70
CA LEU A 294 3.72 13.41 9.04
C LEU A 294 2.77 12.34 8.50
N GLU A 295 1.46 12.54 8.55
CA GLU A 295 0.49 11.58 8.02
C GLU A 295 0.63 11.38 6.51
N GLU A 296 0.66 12.48 5.73
CA GLU A 296 0.86 12.42 4.28
C GLU A 296 2.24 11.84 3.93
N ARG A 297 3.28 12.25 4.66
CA ARG A 297 4.65 11.74 4.50
C ARG A 297 4.72 10.22 4.71
N ALA A 298 4.10 9.72 5.77
CA ALA A 298 4.05 8.28 6.08
C ALA A 298 3.30 7.50 5.00
N MET A 299 2.15 8.00 4.56
CA MET A 299 1.35 7.38 3.50
C MET A 299 2.12 7.34 2.18
N GLU A 300 2.80 8.42 1.79
CA GLU A 300 3.63 8.48 0.59
C GLU A 300 4.80 7.51 0.62
N ASP A 301 5.46 7.36 1.76
CA ASP A 301 6.62 6.47 1.87
C ASP A 301 6.22 5.02 1.69
N LEU A 302 5.14 4.60 2.36
CA LEU A 302 4.60 3.24 2.25
C LEU A 302 4.06 2.95 0.85
N ALA A 303 3.29 3.87 0.28
CA ALA A 303 2.70 3.70 -1.06
C ALA A 303 3.73 3.81 -2.17
N GLY A 304 4.77 4.61 -1.95
CA GLY A 304 5.85 4.86 -2.88
C GLY A 304 6.84 3.73 -2.99
N VAL A 305 6.82 2.71 -2.13
CA VAL A 305 7.73 1.55 -2.20
C VAL A 305 7.07 0.42 -2.98
N TYR A 306 7.67 0.04 -4.11
CA TYR A 306 7.10 -1.00 -4.99
C TYR A 306 7.73 -2.38 -4.79
N TYR A 307 6.94 -3.42 -5.05
CA TYR A 307 7.41 -4.79 -5.08
C TYR A 307 7.58 -5.30 -6.52
N GLU A 308 8.44 -6.30 -6.68
CA GLU A 308 8.70 -7.02 -7.92
C GLU A 308 8.56 -8.51 -7.67
N ILE A 309 7.95 -9.23 -8.61
CA ILE A 309 7.95 -10.69 -8.61
C ILE A 309 9.13 -11.15 -9.46
N MET A 310 10.08 -11.86 -8.84
CA MET A 310 11.25 -12.38 -9.52
C MET A 310 10.88 -13.55 -10.43
N SER A 311 11.76 -13.89 -11.37
CA SER A 311 11.61 -15.09 -12.23
C SER A 311 11.50 -16.40 -11.42
N THR A 312 12.00 -16.40 -10.19
CA THR A 312 11.88 -17.49 -9.22
C THR A 312 10.52 -17.56 -8.52
N GLY A 313 9.62 -16.61 -8.77
CA GLY A 313 8.34 -16.45 -8.08
C GLY A 313 8.43 -15.71 -6.74
N LYS A 314 9.64 -15.43 -6.25
CA LYS A 314 9.83 -14.72 -4.97
C LYS A 314 9.45 -13.25 -5.08
N ILE A 315 8.87 -12.72 -4.02
CA ILE A 315 8.59 -11.30 -3.85
C ILE A 315 9.87 -10.59 -3.38
N ARG A 316 10.17 -9.46 -4.02
CA ARG A 316 11.25 -8.55 -3.67
C ARG A 316 10.71 -7.14 -3.54
N ILE A 317 11.24 -6.36 -2.60
CA ILE A 317 11.07 -4.90 -2.60
C ILE A 317 12.11 -4.29 -3.51
N GLU A 318 11.69 -3.34 -4.34
CA GLU A 318 12.55 -2.66 -5.29
C GLU A 318 13.77 -2.00 -4.62
N ASP A 319 14.78 -1.68 -5.43
CA ASP A 319 15.95 -0.97 -4.93
C ASP A 319 15.62 0.47 -4.51
N LYS A 320 16.26 0.93 -3.42
CA LYS A 320 16.11 2.30 -2.87
C LYS A 320 16.30 3.38 -3.93
N ALA A 321 17.13 3.16 -4.95
CA ALA A 321 17.33 4.11 -6.06
C ALA A 321 16.04 4.35 -6.89
N LYS A 322 15.22 3.31 -7.13
CA LYS A 322 13.95 3.44 -7.84
C LYS A 322 12.94 4.20 -6.99
N THR A 323 12.85 3.85 -5.70
CA THR A 323 12.00 4.57 -4.74
C THR A 323 12.39 6.04 -4.63
N ARG A 324 13.68 6.35 -4.50
CA ARG A 324 14.18 7.74 -4.48
C ARG A 324 13.88 8.50 -5.76
N LYS A 325 13.98 7.86 -6.93
CA LYS A 325 13.62 8.50 -8.21
C LYS A 325 12.13 8.88 -8.24
N ARG A 326 11.27 8.06 -7.63
CA ARG A 326 9.82 8.26 -7.57
C ARG A 326 9.41 9.30 -6.54
N LEU A 327 9.96 9.23 -5.33
CA LEU A 327 9.60 10.12 -4.21
C LEU A 327 10.42 11.41 -4.18
N HIS A 328 11.51 11.49 -4.95
CA HIS A 328 12.52 12.55 -4.88
C HIS A 328 13.27 12.65 -3.54
N ARG A 329 13.17 11.60 -2.72
CA ARG A 329 13.77 11.47 -1.37
C ARG A 329 13.73 10.01 -0.93
N SER A 330 14.37 9.69 0.20
CA SER A 330 14.25 8.37 0.80
C SER A 330 12.92 8.17 1.51
N PRO A 331 12.40 6.92 1.57
CA PRO A 331 11.16 6.57 2.24
C PRO A 331 11.36 6.30 3.75
N ASP A 332 12.18 7.11 4.43
CA ASP A 332 12.68 6.80 5.78
C ASP A 332 11.54 6.65 6.82
N ALA A 333 10.44 7.41 6.67
CA ALA A 333 9.28 7.27 7.55
C ALA A 333 8.58 5.92 7.34
N GLY A 334 8.43 5.49 6.08
CA GLY A 334 7.85 4.18 5.75
C GLY A 334 8.71 3.03 6.23
N ASP A 335 10.03 3.13 6.03
CA ASP A 335 10.99 2.13 6.50
C ASP A 335 10.94 2.01 8.05
N ALA A 336 10.90 3.13 8.78
CA ALA A 336 10.72 3.13 10.24
C ALA A 336 9.38 2.50 10.69
N ILE A 337 8.27 2.78 9.99
CA ILE A 337 6.95 2.19 10.29
C ILE A 337 7.01 0.67 10.17
N VAL A 338 7.59 0.15 9.08
CA VAL A 338 7.70 -1.29 8.86
C VAL A 338 8.59 -1.95 9.92
N MET A 339 9.72 -1.34 10.26
CA MET A 339 10.60 -1.85 11.33
C MET A 339 9.91 -1.88 12.69
N GLY A 340 9.15 -0.85 13.06
CA GLY A 340 8.45 -0.82 14.34
C GLY A 340 7.28 -1.81 14.42
N PHE A 341 6.73 -2.21 13.27
CA PHE A 341 5.69 -3.24 13.21
C PHE A 341 6.26 -4.65 13.42
N ARG A 342 7.51 -4.88 13.01
CA ARG A 342 8.20 -6.17 13.15
C ARG A 342 8.13 -6.69 14.59
N GLN A 343 7.91 -7.99 14.74
CA GLN A 343 8.03 -8.64 16.04
C GLN A 343 9.52 -8.78 16.41
N PRO A 344 9.93 -8.47 17.66
CA PRO A 344 11.32 -8.64 18.07
C PRO A 344 11.79 -10.08 17.83
N THR A 345 12.92 -10.24 17.15
CA THR A 345 13.54 -11.55 16.94
C THR A 345 14.23 -12.02 18.22
N GLY A 346 13.48 -12.66 19.12
CA GLY A 346 14.03 -13.51 20.19
C GLY A 346 15.00 -12.83 21.16
N GLY A 347 14.48 -12.03 22.09
CA GLY A 347 15.14 -11.73 23.35
C GLY A 347 14.23 -12.20 24.49
N ALA A 348 14.74 -13.06 25.37
CA ALA A 348 14.01 -13.74 26.44
C ALA A 348 13.04 -12.85 27.25
N TRP A 349 11.78 -12.80 26.81
CA TRP A 349 10.64 -12.35 27.61
C TRP A 349 9.42 -13.18 27.21
N GLY A 350 9.06 -14.13 28.08
CA GLY A 350 7.77 -14.80 28.10
C GLY A 350 7.43 -15.61 26.85
N THR A 351 7.79 -16.90 26.87
CA THR A 351 6.91 -17.92 26.27
C THR A 351 5.54 -17.81 26.96
N GLY A 352 4.61 -17.14 26.31
CA GLY A 352 3.21 -17.05 26.69
C GLY A 352 2.41 -16.79 25.42
N GLU A 353 1.86 -17.86 24.88
CA GLU A 353 0.77 -17.92 23.89
C GLU A 353 0.28 -16.60 23.29
N ALA A 354 0.55 -16.39 21.99
CA ALA A 354 -0.46 -16.26 20.94
C ALA A 354 0.12 -15.48 19.75
N ALA A 355 0.30 -16.20 18.63
CA ALA A 355 0.00 -15.62 17.33
C ALA A 355 -1.43 -15.07 17.42
N TRP A 356 -1.61 -13.80 17.08
CA TRP A 356 -2.89 -13.05 17.01
C TRP A 356 -4.13 -13.95 17.10
N GLY A 357 -4.59 -14.20 18.33
CA GLY A 357 -5.82 -14.91 18.60
C GLY A 357 -6.98 -13.93 18.53
N TYR A 358 -7.75 -14.02 17.44
CA TYR A 358 -9.13 -13.55 17.36
C TYR A 358 -10.05 -14.76 17.32
#